data_AF-A0A974NX22-F1
#
_entry.id   AF-A0A974NX22-F1
#
_cell.length_a   1.000
_cell.length_b   1.000
_cell.length_c   1.000
_cell.angle_alpha   90.00
_cell.angle_beta   90.00
_cell.angle_gamma   90.00
#
_symmetry.space_group_name_H-M   'P 1'
#
loop_
_entity.id
_entity.type
_entity.pdbx_description
1 polymer ?
#
loop_
_entity_poly.entity_id
_entity_poly.type
_entity_poly.pdbx_seq_one_letter_code
_entity_poly.pdbx_strand_id
1 'polypeptide(L)'
;MPSPTRSTAQRRVAEATGRRGERLAGWWLRLKGWRILDRRVRTPAGEVDLIARKGNLVAFVEVKTRKTAAELDFAIDERRLARVAAAAEILMPVYAGPGDDIRVDVILIAPGVRPRHIENAWIG
;
A
#
# COMPACT_ATOMS: atom_id res chain seq x y z
N MET A 1 25.11 10.15 9.49
CA MET A 1 24.40 10.56 10.73
C MET A 1 23.31 9.55 11.04
N PRO A 2 23.23 8.97 12.24
CA PRO A 2 22.13 8.08 12.58
C PRO A 2 20.85 8.90 12.80
N SER A 3 19.77 8.55 12.09
CA SER A 3 18.45 9.17 12.23
C SER A 3 17.94 9.04 13.67
N PRO A 4 17.27 10.05 14.25
CA PRO A 4 16.82 10.01 15.63
C PRO A 4 15.76 8.91 15.81
N THR A 5 16.03 7.98 16.72
CA THR A 5 15.13 6.89 17.08
C THR A 5 13.84 7.47 17.67
N ARG A 6 12.72 7.38 16.94
CA ARG A 6 11.41 7.87 17.41
C ARG A 6 11.06 7.25 18.77
N SER A 7 10.51 8.06 19.68
CA SER A 7 10.05 7.58 20.98
C SER A 7 8.90 6.57 20.84
N THR A 8 8.70 5.71 21.85
CA THR A 8 7.64 4.69 21.86
C THR A 8 6.25 5.29 21.64
N ALA A 9 5.99 6.49 22.18
CA ALA A 9 4.75 7.23 21.96
C ALA A 9 4.59 7.68 20.49
N GLN A 10 5.66 8.19 19.88
CA GLN A 10 5.65 8.61 18.47
C GLN A 10 5.43 7.42 17.52
N ARG A 11 5.97 6.23 17.85
CA ARG A 11 5.70 5.00 17.09
C ARG A 11 4.22 4.59 17.16
N ARG A 12 3.60 4.61 18.35
CA ARG A 12 2.17 4.28 18.52
C ARG A 12 1.26 5.23 17.73
N VAL A 13 1.56 6.53 17.73
CA VAL A 13 0.80 7.53 16.97
C VAL A 13 0.95 7.30 15.46
N ALA A 14 2.17 7.03 14.99
CA ALA A 14 2.43 6.74 13.58
C ALA A 14 1.70 5.46 13.13
N GLU A 15 1.70 4.42 13.96
CA GLU A 15 1.01 3.15 13.68
C GLU A 15 -0.52 3.31 13.66
N ALA A 16 -1.09 4.06 14.61
CA ALA A 16 -2.51 4.37 14.62
C ALA A 16 -2.93 5.20 13.40
N THR A 17 -2.07 6.12 12.97
CA THR A 17 -2.26 6.92 11.75
C THR A 17 -2.21 6.03 10.50
N GLY A 18 -1.23 5.14 10.40
CA GLY A 18 -1.14 4.16 9.31
C GLY A 18 -2.38 3.27 9.22
N ARG A 19 -2.84 2.72 10.35
CA ARG A 19 -4.10 1.94 10.42
C ARG A 19 -5.32 2.71 9.91
N ARG A 20 -5.41 4.01 10.21
CA ARG A 20 -6.50 4.86 9.72
C ARG A 20 -6.39 5.06 8.21
N GLY A 21 -5.18 5.33 7.71
CA GLY A 21 -4.90 5.45 6.28
C GLY A 21 -5.27 4.20 5.49
N GLU A 22 -4.88 3.01 5.95
CA GLU A 22 -5.21 1.73 5.31
C GLU A 22 -6.72 1.47 5.27
N ARG A 23 -7.44 1.78 6.35
CA ARG A 23 -8.91 1.66 6.35
C ARG A 23 -9.54 2.60 5.32
N LEU A 24 -9.07 3.83 5.23
CA LEU A 24 -9.56 4.81 4.27
C LEU A 24 -9.25 4.38 2.83
N ALA A 25 -8.03 3.92 2.55
CA ALA A 25 -7.62 3.39 1.26
C ALA A 25 -8.49 2.19 0.86
N GLY A 26 -8.73 1.25 1.77
CA GLY A 26 -9.61 0.10 1.53
C GLY A 26 -11.06 0.49 1.23
N TRP A 27 -11.61 1.49 1.93
CA TRP A 27 -12.93 2.03 1.62
C TRP A 27 -12.99 2.74 0.26
N TRP A 28 -11.98 3.54 -0.04
CA TRP A 28 -11.88 4.26 -1.31
C TRP A 28 -11.78 3.29 -2.50
N LEU A 29 -10.96 2.23 -2.38
CA LEU A 29 -10.88 1.15 -3.37
C LEU A 29 -12.24 0.46 -3.58
N ARG A 30 -12.97 0.16 -2.50
CA ARG A 30 -14.32 -0.42 -2.59
C ARG A 30 -15.29 0.47 -3.36
N LEU A 31 -15.29 1.77 -3.08
CA LEU A 31 -16.10 2.76 -3.81
C LEU A 31 -15.71 2.85 -5.29
N LYS A 32 -14.46 2.52 -5.63
CA LYS A 32 -13.95 2.43 -7.01
C LYS A 32 -14.22 1.08 -7.70
N GLY A 33 -14.99 0.20 -7.06
CA GLY A 33 -15.39 -1.11 -7.59
C GLY A 33 -14.36 -2.23 -7.35
N TRP A 34 -13.39 -2.02 -6.46
CA TRP A 34 -12.45 -3.07 -6.06
C TRP A 34 -13.00 -3.92 -4.91
N ARG A 35 -12.75 -5.22 -4.95
CA ARG A 35 -12.94 -6.13 -3.82
C ARG A 35 -11.63 -6.24 -3.04
N ILE A 36 -11.64 -5.90 -1.75
CA ILE A 36 -10.49 -6.16 -0.87
C ILE A 36 -10.46 -7.65 -0.54
N LEU A 37 -9.37 -8.32 -0.93
CA LEU A 37 -9.14 -9.74 -0.68
C LEU A 37 -8.49 -9.95 0.70
N ASP A 38 -7.50 -9.14 1.05
CA ASP A 38 -6.78 -9.26 2.31
C ASP A 38 -6.10 -7.94 2.74
N ARG A 39 -5.59 -7.89 3.97
CA ARG A 39 -4.96 -6.71 4.57
C ARG A 39 -3.77 -7.10 5.44
N ARG A 40 -2.67 -6.32 5.36
CA ARG A 40 -1.45 -6.48 6.18
C ARG A 40 -0.87 -7.89 6.09
N VAL A 41 -0.73 -8.39 4.87
CA VAL A 41 -0.20 -9.73 4.61
C VAL A 41 1.32 -9.67 4.69
N ARG A 42 1.89 -10.39 5.66
CA ARG A 42 3.34 -10.45 5.89
C ARG A 42 3.94 -11.67 5.23
N THR A 43 5.10 -11.47 4.62
CA THR A 43 5.95 -12.52 4.07
C THR A 43 7.38 -12.35 4.59
N PRO A 44 8.26 -13.34 4.38
CA PRO A 44 9.69 -13.17 4.69
C PRO A 44 10.35 -12.02 3.90
N ALA A 45 9.85 -11.69 2.71
CA ALA A 45 10.41 -10.64 1.84
C ALA A 45 9.89 -9.23 2.17
N GLY A 46 8.66 -9.12 2.68
CA GLY A 46 8.02 -7.82 2.91
C GLY A 46 6.63 -7.92 3.52
N GLU A 47 5.89 -6.81 3.44
CA GLU A 47 4.50 -6.72 3.87
C GLU A 47 3.72 -6.00 2.78
N VAL A 48 2.52 -6.49 2.48
CA VAL A 48 1.56 -5.84 1.58
C VAL A 48 0.41 -5.32 2.41
N ASP A 49 0.17 -4.00 2.37
CA ASP A 49 -0.85 -3.37 3.21
C ASP A 49 -2.27 -3.79 2.82
N LEU A 50 -2.57 -3.84 1.51
CA LEU A 50 -3.86 -4.29 0.98
C LEU A 50 -3.66 -5.15 -0.28
N ILE A 51 -4.47 -6.19 -0.41
CA ILE A 51 -4.62 -6.95 -1.66
C ILE A 51 -6.03 -6.73 -2.17
N ALA A 52 -6.17 -6.29 -3.41
CA ALA A 52 -7.45 -5.93 -4.00
C ALA A 52 -7.63 -6.52 -5.40
N ARG A 53 -8.87 -6.87 -5.77
CA ARG A 53 -9.21 -7.37 -7.10
C ARG A 53 -10.26 -6.51 -7.79
N LYS A 54 -10.13 -6.32 -9.10
CA LYS A 54 -11.15 -5.74 -9.97
C LYS A 54 -11.17 -6.48 -11.31
N GLY A 55 -12.20 -7.28 -11.56
CA GLY A 55 -12.20 -8.19 -12.71
C GLY A 55 -11.08 -9.23 -12.60
N ASN A 56 -10.29 -9.38 -13.65
CA ASN A 56 -9.10 -10.24 -13.72
C ASN A 56 -7.83 -9.56 -13.16
N LEU A 57 -7.94 -8.36 -12.58
CA LEU A 57 -6.78 -7.60 -12.11
C LEU A 57 -6.62 -7.72 -10.60
N VAL A 58 -5.45 -8.18 -10.14
CA VAL A 58 -5.07 -8.25 -8.72
C VAL A 58 -3.99 -7.20 -8.44
N ALA A 59 -4.28 -6.27 -7.53
CA ALA A 59 -3.37 -5.22 -7.10
C ALA A 59 -2.85 -5.51 -5.68
N PHE A 60 -1.53 -5.53 -5.54
CA PHE A 60 -0.81 -5.52 -4.27
C PHE A 60 -0.48 -4.06 -3.94
N VAL A 61 -1.12 -3.52 -2.92
CA VAL A 61 -1.16 -2.07 -2.67
C VAL A 61 -0.40 -1.74 -1.39
N GLU A 62 0.53 -0.80 -1.51
CA GLU A 62 1.18 -0.14 -0.38
C GLU A 62 0.49 1.20 -0.07
N VAL A 63 0.20 1.47 1.20
CA VAL A 63 -0.53 2.66 1.65
C VAL A 63 0.39 3.61 2.40
N LYS A 64 0.52 4.84 1.90
CA LYS A 64 1.28 5.90 2.58
C LYS A 64 0.36 6.98 3.09
N THR A 65 0.42 7.23 4.40
CA THR A 65 -0.22 8.42 4.98
C THR A 65 0.78 9.55 5.09
N ARG A 66 0.42 10.71 4.54
CA ARG A 66 1.14 11.98 4.64
C ARG A 66 0.48 12.90 5.66
N LYS A 67 1.25 13.82 6.22
CA LYS A 67 0.71 14.79 7.18
C LYS A 67 -0.04 15.92 6.47
N THR A 68 0.40 16.27 5.27
CA THR A 68 -0.15 17.38 4.48
C THR A 68 -0.41 16.94 3.03
N ALA A 69 -1.30 17.67 2.33
CA ALA A 69 -1.59 17.41 0.92
C ALA A 69 -0.38 17.70 0.01
N ALA A 70 0.43 18.72 0.35
CA ALA A 70 1.66 19.06 -0.39
C ALA A 70 2.69 17.92 -0.39
N GLU A 71 2.64 17.01 0.60
CA GLU A 71 3.53 15.85 0.67
C GLU A 71 3.14 14.70 -0.27
N LEU A 72 2.02 14.80 -0.99
CA LEU A 72 1.58 13.77 -1.94
C LEU A 72 2.42 13.74 -3.22
N ASP A 73 3.20 14.78 -3.51
CA ASP A 73 4.06 14.86 -4.70
C ASP A 73 5.48 14.35 -4.47
N PHE A 74 5.84 13.98 -3.24
CA PHE A 74 7.16 13.42 -2.96
C PHE A 74 7.32 12.01 -3.54
N ALA A 75 8.53 11.74 -4.06
CA ALA A 75 8.92 10.45 -4.64
C ALA A 75 8.64 9.28 -3.69
N ILE A 76 8.31 8.13 -4.30
CA ILE A 76 8.07 6.88 -3.58
C ILE A 76 9.42 6.22 -3.30
N ASP A 77 9.58 5.68 -2.09
CA ASP A 77 10.77 4.95 -1.69
C ASP A 77 10.89 3.62 -2.49
N GLU A 78 11.79 3.58 -3.47
CA GLU A 78 12.07 2.43 -4.32
C GLU A 78 12.41 1.17 -3.52
N ARG A 79 13.15 1.30 -2.41
CA ARG A 79 13.50 0.15 -1.57
C ARG A 79 12.27 -0.45 -0.93
N ARG A 80 11.30 0.38 -0.55
CA ARG A 80 10.03 -0.12 0.00
C ARG A 80 9.18 -0.76 -1.08
N LEU A 81 9.11 -0.16 -2.27
CA LEU A 81 8.42 -0.76 -3.42
C LEU A 81 8.99 -2.14 -3.79
N ALA A 82 10.31 -2.26 -3.84
CA ALA A 82 10.99 -3.54 -4.10
C ALA A 82 10.58 -4.64 -3.10
N ARG A 83 10.41 -4.29 -1.81
CA ARG A 83 9.95 -5.26 -0.79
C ARG A 83 8.49 -5.67 -0.97
N VAL A 84 7.65 -4.73 -1.42
CA VAL A 84 6.24 -5.02 -1.71
C VAL A 84 6.14 -5.90 -2.96
N ALA A 85 6.93 -5.61 -4.00
CA ALA A 85 7.02 -6.45 -5.19
C ALA A 85 7.49 -7.87 -4.86
N ALA A 86 8.57 -8.02 -4.08
CA ALA A 86 9.04 -9.33 -3.63
C ALA A 86 8.00 -10.07 -2.75
N ALA A 87 7.24 -9.34 -1.94
CA ALA A 87 6.12 -9.94 -1.21
C ALA A 87 4.97 -10.35 -2.16
N ALA A 88 4.67 -9.56 -3.18
CA ALA A 88 3.67 -9.87 -4.19
C ALA A 88 4.02 -11.14 -4.98
N GLU A 89 5.29 -11.35 -5.33
CA GLU A 89 5.76 -12.60 -5.98
C GLU A 89 5.48 -13.85 -5.15
N ILE A 90 5.62 -13.76 -3.83
CA ILE A 90 5.32 -14.87 -2.92
C ILE A 90 3.80 -15.10 -2.83
N LEU A 91 3.02 -14.02 -2.87
CA LEU A 91 1.57 -14.07 -2.63
C LEU A 91 0.77 -14.32 -3.90
N MET A 92 1.29 -14.03 -5.09
CA MET A 92 0.56 -14.16 -6.35
C MET A 92 -0.09 -15.54 -6.55
N PRO A 93 0.54 -16.69 -6.22
CA PRO A 93 -0.09 -17.99 -6.45
C PRO A 93 -1.30 -18.25 -5.54
N VAL A 94 -1.44 -17.48 -4.46
CA VAL A 94 -2.55 -17.57 -3.51
C VAL A 94 -3.74 -16.72 -3.96
N TYR A 95 -3.49 -15.55 -4.55
CA TYR A 95 -4.54 -14.57 -4.83
C TYR A 95 -4.92 -14.43 -6.31
N ALA A 96 -4.01 -14.77 -7.23
CA ALA A 96 -4.19 -14.68 -8.67
C ALA A 96 -4.29 -16.08 -9.31
N GLY A 97 -5.14 -16.19 -10.34
CA GLY A 97 -5.31 -17.41 -11.14
C GLY A 97 -4.77 -17.26 -12.57
N PRO A 98 -4.87 -18.32 -13.39
CA PRO A 98 -4.52 -18.25 -14.80
C PRO A 98 -5.28 -17.14 -15.53
N GLY A 99 -4.56 -16.26 -16.23
CA GLY A 99 -5.12 -15.13 -16.97
C GLY A 99 -5.45 -13.88 -16.14
N ASP A 100 -5.16 -13.89 -14.83
CA ASP A 100 -5.20 -12.68 -14.03
C ASP A 100 -3.96 -11.80 -14.29
N ASP A 101 -4.19 -10.50 -14.41
CA ASP A 101 -3.15 -9.48 -14.42
C ASP A 101 -2.77 -9.11 -12.99
N ILE A 102 -1.49 -8.82 -12.75
CA ILE A 102 -0.97 -8.45 -11.43
C ILE A 102 -0.32 -7.08 -11.49
N ARG A 103 -0.55 -6.26 -10.46
CA ARG A 103 0.09 -4.94 -10.30
C ARG A 103 0.57 -4.70 -8.89
N VAL A 104 1.60 -3.89 -8.77
CA VAL A 104 2.00 -3.26 -7.51
C VAL A 104 1.60 -1.79 -7.58
N ASP A 105 0.69 -1.40 -6.70
CA ASP A 105 0.13 -0.05 -6.67
C ASP A 105 0.51 0.67 -5.36
N VAL A 106 0.45 1.99 -5.38
CA VAL A 106 0.60 2.82 -4.18
C VAL A 106 -0.61 3.72 -4.02
N ILE A 107 -1.15 3.77 -2.80
CA ILE A 107 -2.16 4.75 -2.43
C ILE A 107 -1.59 5.73 -1.42
N LEU A 108 -1.62 7.01 -1.77
CA LEU A 108 -1.24 8.11 -0.90
C LEU A 108 -2.48 8.75 -0.30
N ILE A 109 -2.46 8.91 1.03
CA ILE A 109 -3.54 9.48 1.84
C ILE A 109 -3.02 10.75 2.51
N ALA A 110 -3.77 11.84 2.41
CA ALA A 110 -3.51 13.08 3.17
C ALA A 110 -4.83 13.72 3.63
N PRO A 111 -4.83 14.53 4.70
CA PRO A 111 -6.01 15.26 5.15
C PRO A 111 -6.51 16.26 4.09
N GLY A 112 -7.84 16.42 4.00
CA GLY A 112 -8.48 17.47 3.19
C GLY A 112 -8.50 17.23 1.67
N VAL A 113 -7.93 16.12 1.19
CA VAL A 113 -7.87 15.79 -0.24
C VAL A 113 -8.27 14.34 -0.51
N ARG A 114 -8.63 14.05 -1.77
CA ARG A 114 -8.95 12.69 -2.20
C ARG A 114 -7.68 11.82 -2.19
N PRO A 115 -7.79 10.52 -1.88
CA PRO A 115 -6.69 9.58 -2.06
C PRO A 115 -6.11 9.65 -3.48
N ARG A 116 -4.78 9.63 -3.58
CA ARG A 116 -4.07 9.53 -4.86
C ARG A 116 -3.63 8.08 -5.05
N HIS A 117 -4.04 7.47 -6.16
CA HIS A 117 -3.70 6.09 -6.51
C HIS A 117 -2.72 6.12 -7.68
N ILE A 118 -1.52 5.63 -7.41
CA ILE A 118 -0.44 5.48 -8.37
C ILE A 118 -0.45 4.01 -8.77
N GLU A 119 -0.95 3.72 -9.96
CA GLU A 119 -1.02 2.37 -10.52
C GLU A 119 0.32 1.98 -11.14
N ASN A 120 0.67 0.69 -11.12
CA ASN A 120 1.94 0.19 -11.67
C ASN A 120 3.16 0.95 -11.12
N ALA A 121 3.18 1.17 -9.81
CA ALA A 121 4.22 1.93 -9.12
C ALA A 121 5.59 1.21 -9.15
N TRP A 122 5.65 -0.04 -9.61
CA TRP A 122 6.86 -0.81 -9.78
C TRP A 122 6.93 -1.37 -11.20
N ILE A 123 8.07 -1.13 -11.85
CA ILE A 123 8.47 -1.74 -13.11
C ILE A 123 9.82 -2.39 -12.78
N GLY A 124 9.80 -3.68 -12.47
CA GLY A 124 11.01 -4.48 -12.23
C GLY A 124 10.98 -5.71 -13.08
#